data_AF-A0A1W1X0B9-F1
#
_entry.id   AF-A0A1W1X0B9-F1
#
_cell.length_a   1.000
_cell.length_b   1.000
_cell.length_c   1.000
_cell.angle_alpha   90.00
_cell.angle_beta   90.00
_cell.angle_gamma   90.00
#
_symmetry.space_group_name_H-M   'P 1'
#
loop_
_entity.id
_entity.type
_entity.pdbx_description
1 polymer ?
#
loop_
_entity_poly.entity_id
_entity_poly.type
_entity_poly.pdbx_seq_one_letter_code
_entity_poly.pdbx_strand_id
1 'polypeptide(L)'
;MNKEDVIKLYNAIENEKTKGSVKFRYALLKNQNLIKHEIEAFTEIETGMEKIIEPLNKERGELIKEIGSLNEATNEYTIKPEETEKINEFTEKFNAIQEKYKTSITEYNRSYAEYKEMLKEDLEAPLKLYEVKIENCPEDLGTESLETFMKCEIIK
;
A
#
# COMPACT_ATOMS: atom_id res chain seq x y z
N MET A 1 -8.58 -17.08 6.75
CA MET A 1 -7.83 -16.09 5.95
C MET A 1 -8.60 -14.80 6.09
N ASN A 2 -7.96 -13.76 6.59
CA ASN A 2 -8.60 -12.46 6.73
C ASN A 2 -8.35 -11.60 5.48
N LYS A 3 -9.03 -10.46 5.40
CA LYS A 3 -8.90 -9.52 4.27
C LYS A 3 -7.46 -8.97 4.13
N GLU A 4 -6.75 -8.76 5.24
CA GLU A 4 -5.33 -8.39 5.24
C GLU A 4 -4.44 -9.45 4.56
N ASP A 5 -4.70 -10.73 4.82
CA ASP A 5 -3.99 -11.85 4.18
C ASP A 5 -4.18 -11.85 2.67
N VAL A 6 -5.36 -11.44 2.17
CA VAL A 6 -5.63 -11.33 0.73
C VAL A 6 -4.76 -10.25 0.08
N ILE A 7 -4.61 -9.09 0.72
CA ILE A 7 -3.73 -8.01 0.24
C ILE A 7 -2.27 -8.48 0.23
N LYS A 8 -1.81 -9.12 1.31
CA LYS A 8 -0.46 -9.69 1.39
C LYS A 8 -0.22 -10.71 0.29
N LEU A 9 -1.20 -11.59 0.06
CA LEU A 9 -1.15 -12.59 -0.99
C LEU A 9 -1.06 -11.94 -2.39
N TYR A 10 -1.87 -10.92 -2.67
CA TYR A 10 -1.81 -10.20 -3.94
C TYR A 10 -0.44 -9.58 -4.18
N ASN A 11 0.12 -8.89 -3.18
CA ASN A 11 1.45 -8.29 -3.28
C ASN A 11 2.54 -9.34 -3.49
N ALA A 12 2.48 -10.47 -2.78
CA ALA A 12 3.39 -11.59 -2.99
C ALA A 12 3.27 -12.15 -4.43
N ILE A 13 2.05 -12.27 -4.96
CA ILE A 13 1.84 -12.70 -6.35
C ILE A 13 2.45 -11.69 -7.32
N GLU A 14 2.20 -10.39 -7.17
CA GLU A 14 2.72 -9.37 -8.08
C GLU A 14 4.24 -9.37 -8.15
N ASN A 15 4.91 -9.56 -7.00
CA ASN A 15 6.37 -9.61 -6.91
C ASN A 15 6.98 -10.86 -7.55
N GLU A 16 6.24 -11.98 -7.60
CA GLU A 16 6.79 -13.29 -7.96
C GLU A 16 6.22 -13.88 -9.27
N LYS A 17 5.11 -13.35 -9.82
CA LYS A 17 4.39 -13.91 -10.99
C LYS A 17 5.22 -13.99 -12.27
N THR A 18 6.34 -13.26 -12.35
CA THR A 18 7.26 -13.26 -13.49
C THR A 18 8.40 -14.27 -13.34
N LYS A 19 8.56 -14.91 -12.18
CA LYS A 19 9.66 -15.82 -11.85
C LYS A 19 9.29 -17.29 -12.00
N GLY A 20 10.29 -18.17 -11.95
CA GLY A 20 10.09 -19.62 -11.88
C GLY A 20 9.48 -20.27 -13.12
N SER A 21 8.95 -21.48 -12.91
CA SER A 21 8.41 -22.36 -13.95
C SER A 21 7.04 -21.90 -14.49
N VAL A 22 6.66 -22.37 -15.68
CA VAL A 22 5.32 -22.10 -16.26
C VAL A 22 4.20 -22.55 -15.31
N LYS A 23 4.37 -23.68 -14.61
CA LYS A 23 3.38 -24.19 -13.65
C LYS A 23 3.21 -23.25 -12.46
N PHE A 24 4.31 -22.75 -11.91
CA PHE A 24 4.31 -21.79 -10.82
C PHE A 24 3.60 -20.50 -11.21
N ARG A 25 4.01 -19.88 -12.33
CA ARG A 25 3.37 -18.66 -12.83
C ARG A 25 1.89 -18.85 -13.09
N TYR A 26 1.51 -19.98 -13.68
CA TYR A 26 0.11 -20.30 -13.95
C TYR A 26 -0.71 -20.39 -12.65
N ALA A 27 -0.20 -21.06 -11.62
CA ALA A 27 -0.87 -21.14 -10.32
C ALA A 27 -1.04 -19.75 -9.69
N LEU A 28 0.01 -18.92 -9.70
CA LEU A 28 -0.05 -17.55 -9.18
C LEU A 28 -1.07 -16.69 -9.94
N LEU A 29 -1.08 -16.73 -11.28
CA LEU A 29 -2.04 -15.98 -12.09
C LEU A 29 -3.48 -16.46 -11.87
N LYS A 30 -3.71 -17.75 -11.61
CA LYS A 30 -5.03 -18.26 -11.25
C LYS A 30 -5.47 -17.76 -9.88
N ASN A 31 -4.58 -17.78 -8.89
CA ASN A 31 -4.86 -17.23 -7.56
C ASN A 31 -5.11 -15.73 -7.58
N GLN A 32 -4.35 -14.98 -8.39
CA GLN A 32 -4.59 -13.56 -8.61
C GLN A 32 -6.01 -13.29 -9.10
N ASN A 33 -6.47 -14.06 -10.10
CA ASN A 33 -7.82 -13.90 -10.63
C ASN A 33 -8.91 -14.25 -9.60
N LEU A 34 -8.66 -15.19 -8.69
CA LEU A 34 -9.60 -15.53 -7.62
C LEU A 34 -9.77 -14.40 -6.60
N ILE A 35 -8.68 -13.69 -6.29
CA ILE A 35 -8.70 -12.60 -5.30
C ILE A 35 -8.92 -11.21 -5.91
N LYS A 36 -8.97 -11.11 -7.24
CA LYS A 36 -8.99 -9.84 -7.96
C LYS A 36 -10.10 -8.91 -7.51
N HIS A 37 -11.32 -9.43 -7.38
CA HIS A 37 -12.49 -8.64 -6.99
C HIS A 37 -12.34 -8.04 -5.59
N GLU A 38 -11.80 -8.80 -4.63
CA GLU A 38 -11.53 -8.30 -3.27
C GLU A 38 -10.50 -7.17 -3.30
N ILE A 39 -9.43 -7.34 -4.08
CA ILE A 39 -8.39 -6.32 -4.23
C ILE A 39 -8.92 -5.05 -4.90
N GLU A 40 -9.77 -5.18 -5.93
CA GLU A 40 -10.43 -4.05 -6.57
C GLU A 40 -11.28 -3.26 -5.57
N ALA A 41 -12.07 -3.95 -4.74
CA ALA A 41 -12.87 -3.31 -3.69
C ALA A 41 -12.01 -2.57 -2.66
N PHE A 42 -10.88 -3.15 -2.21
CA PHE A 42 -9.97 -2.46 -1.30
C PHE A 42 -9.31 -1.24 -1.96
N THR A 43 -8.90 -1.37 -3.22
CA THR A 43 -8.30 -0.28 -3.99
C THR A 43 -9.26 0.90 -4.14
N GLU A 44 -10.56 0.63 -4.34
CA GLU A 44 -11.59 1.68 -4.41
C GLU A 44 -11.73 2.44 -3.08
N ILE A 45 -11.70 1.72 -1.95
CA ILE A 45 -11.75 2.32 -0.62
C ILE A 45 -10.51 3.19 -0.37
N GLU A 46 -9.32 2.67 -0.66
CA GLU A 46 -8.05 3.41 -0.52
C GLU A 46 -8.04 4.68 -1.38
N THR A 47 -8.43 4.56 -2.65
CA THR A 47 -8.57 5.71 -3.57
C THR A 47 -9.58 6.73 -3.04
N GLY A 48 -10.68 6.26 -2.45
CA GLY A 48 -11.67 7.12 -1.80
C GLY A 48 -11.07 7.92 -0.64
N MET A 49 -10.29 7.27 0.22
CA MET A 49 -9.59 7.91 1.33
C MET A 49 -8.53 8.90 0.85
N GLU A 50 -7.74 8.56 -0.18
CA GLU A 50 -6.72 9.44 -0.74
C GLU A 50 -7.32 10.75 -1.26
N LYS A 51 -8.48 10.69 -1.94
CA LYS A 51 -9.19 11.88 -2.43
C LYS A 51 -9.60 12.86 -1.31
N ILE A 52 -9.85 12.36 -0.10
CA ILE A 52 -10.20 13.21 1.06
C ILE A 52 -9.00 14.09 1.45
N ILE A 53 -7.79 13.54 1.42
CA ILE A 53 -6.57 14.19 1.91
C ILE A 53 -5.72 14.82 0.78
N GLU A 54 -6.00 14.49 -0.49
CA GLU A 54 -5.30 14.99 -1.67
C GLU A 54 -5.15 16.52 -1.69
N PRO A 55 -6.19 17.34 -1.40
CA PRO A 55 -6.04 18.80 -1.40
C PRO A 55 -5.02 19.31 -0.38
N LEU A 56 -5.00 18.72 0.83
CA LEU A 56 -4.01 19.05 1.86
C LEU A 56 -2.60 18.66 1.39
N ASN A 57 -2.45 17.47 0.82
CA ASN A 57 -1.15 16.99 0.34
C ASN A 57 -0.60 17.86 -0.80
N LYS A 58 -1.49 18.37 -1.66
CA LYS A 58 -1.12 19.31 -2.70
C LYS A 58 -0.62 20.64 -2.13
N GLU A 59 -1.35 21.27 -1.22
CA GLU A 59 -0.92 22.52 -0.58
C GLU A 59 0.36 22.34 0.25
N ARG A 60 0.51 21.19 0.93
CA ARG A 60 1.76 20.82 1.59
C ARG A 60 2.92 20.73 0.62
N GLY A 61 2.73 20.10 -0.54
CA GLY A 61 3.75 19.97 -1.58
C GLY A 61 4.15 21.31 -2.18
N GLU A 62 3.18 22.21 -2.40
CA GLU A 62 3.43 23.58 -2.85
C GLU A 62 4.23 24.38 -1.81
N LEU A 63 3.89 24.24 -0.53
CA LEU A 63 4.64 24.87 0.57
C LEU A 63 6.09 24.37 0.66
N ILE A 64 6.32 23.06 0.47
CA ILE A 64 7.68 22.50 0.41
C ILE A 64 8.45 23.06 -0.78
N LYS A 65 7.81 23.32 -1.93
CA LYS A 65 8.46 23.95 -3.09
C LYS A 65 8.81 25.42 -2.85
N GLU A 66 7.97 26.14 -2.10
CA GLU A 66 8.19 27.54 -1.76
C GLU A 66 9.38 27.73 -0.80
N ILE A 67 9.46 26.89 0.24
CA ILE A 67 10.43 27.05 1.33
C ILE A 67 11.69 26.19 1.12
N GLY A 68 11.51 25.00 0.56
CA GLY A 68 12.54 23.99 0.42
C GLY A 68 13.56 24.31 -0.67
N SER A 69 14.63 23.52 -0.66
CA SER A 69 15.70 23.55 -1.64
C SER A 69 15.52 22.39 -2.62
N LEU A 70 15.73 22.64 -3.92
CA LEU A 70 15.76 21.58 -4.92
C LEU A 70 17.01 20.71 -4.72
N ASN A 71 16.80 19.41 -4.57
CA ASN A 71 17.84 18.40 -4.64
C ASN A 71 18.04 17.99 -6.10
N GLU A 72 19.15 18.40 -6.72
CA GLU A 72 19.41 18.12 -8.14
C GLU A 72 19.60 16.62 -8.46
N ALA A 73 20.00 15.80 -7.49
CA ALA A 73 20.20 14.36 -7.69
C ALA A 73 18.88 13.60 -7.79
N THR A 74 17.87 14.02 -7.02
CA THR A 74 16.54 13.38 -6.99
C THR A 74 15.47 14.19 -7.73
N ASN A 75 15.77 15.43 -8.11
CA ASN A 75 14.83 16.40 -8.68
C ASN A 75 13.61 16.68 -7.78
N GLU A 76 13.82 16.71 -6.47
CA GLU A 76 12.78 16.91 -5.46
C GLU A 76 13.10 18.10 -4.54
N TYR A 77 12.06 18.81 -4.10
CA TYR A 77 12.21 19.87 -3.12
C TYR A 77 12.20 19.28 -1.71
N THR A 78 13.17 19.66 -0.89
CA THR A 78 13.30 19.17 0.49
C THR A 78 13.66 20.31 1.43
N ILE A 79 13.22 20.22 2.69
CA ILE A 79 13.68 21.08 3.78
C ILE A 79 14.62 20.22 4.61
N LYS A 80 15.90 20.58 4.66
CA LYS A 80 16.88 19.77 5.37
C LYS A 80 16.77 19.99 6.89
N PRO A 81 17.00 18.97 7.72
CA PRO A 81 16.91 19.09 9.18
C PRO A 81 17.78 20.20 9.79
N GLU A 82 18.90 20.54 9.14
CA GLU A 82 19.81 21.62 9.56
C GLU A 82 19.30 23.04 9.24
N GLU A 83 18.27 23.19 8.40
CA GLU A 83 17.70 24.49 7.99
C GLU A 83 16.63 24.97 8.99
N THR A 84 17.02 25.19 10.25
CA THR A 84 16.09 25.48 11.36
C THR A 84 15.09 26.61 11.08
N GLU A 85 15.52 27.69 10.41
CA GLU A 85 14.64 28.82 10.05
C GLU A 85 13.52 28.38 9.08
N LYS A 86 13.87 27.59 8.05
CA LYS A 86 12.91 27.04 7.09
C LYS A 86 11.96 26.02 7.73
N ILE A 87 12.46 25.23 8.67
CA ILE A 87 11.62 24.29 9.43
C ILE A 87 10.58 25.05 10.27
N ASN A 88 11.01 26.12 10.94
CA ASN A 88 10.11 26.96 11.72
C ASN A 88 9.05 27.61 10.83
N GLU A 89 9.47 28.22 9.71
CA GLU A 89 8.56 28.83 8.74
C GLU A 89 7.56 27.81 8.16
N PHE A 90 8.04 26.64 7.77
CA PHE A 90 7.19 25.56 7.27
C PHE A 90 6.18 25.13 8.34
N THR A 91 6.63 24.95 9.58
CA THR A 91 5.76 24.51 10.68
C THR A 91 4.65 25.53 10.94
N GLU A 92 4.98 26.82 11.01
CA GLU A 92 3.98 27.87 11.20
C GLU A 92 2.95 27.93 10.08
N LYS A 93 3.40 27.94 8.82
CA LYS A 93 2.52 27.98 7.64
C LYS A 93 1.70 26.69 7.51
N PHE A 94 2.30 25.53 7.78
CA PHE A 94 1.63 24.24 7.68
C PHE A 94 0.56 24.06 8.76
N ASN A 95 0.76 24.57 9.98
CA ASN A 95 -0.27 24.56 11.01
C ASN A 95 -1.56 25.27 10.56
N ALA A 96 -1.44 26.40 9.85
CA ALA A 96 -2.59 27.11 9.29
C ALA A 96 -3.31 26.28 8.20
N ILE A 97 -2.55 25.58 7.34
CA ILE A 97 -3.09 24.63 6.36
C ILE A 97 -3.81 23.49 7.07
N GLN A 98 -3.23 22.92 8.13
CA GLN A 98 -3.87 21.83 8.88
C GLN A 98 -5.19 22.26 9.52
N GLU A 99 -5.26 23.47 10.11
CA GLU A 99 -6.53 23.97 10.65
C GLU A 99 -7.58 24.21 9.53
N LYS A 100 -7.16 24.70 8.36
CA LYS A 100 -8.05 24.84 7.18
C LYS A 100 -8.65 23.49 6.75
N TYR A 101 -7.88 22.40 6.83
CA TYR A 101 -8.29 21.06 6.41
C TYR A 101 -8.67 20.12 7.55
N LYS A 102 -8.90 20.64 8.76
CA LYS A 102 -9.16 19.86 9.97
C LYS A 102 -10.29 18.85 9.82
N THR A 103 -11.35 19.22 9.13
CA THR A 103 -12.49 18.32 8.84
C THR A 103 -12.06 17.16 7.96
N SER A 104 -11.34 17.41 6.86
CA SER A 104 -10.81 16.38 5.97
C SER A 104 -9.82 15.46 6.67
N ILE A 105 -8.94 15.99 7.51
CA ILE A 105 -8.01 15.18 8.34
C ILE A 105 -8.80 14.25 9.26
N THR A 106 -9.83 14.78 9.93
CA THR A 106 -10.68 14.00 10.85
C THR A 106 -11.42 12.90 10.11
N GLU A 107 -11.99 13.22 8.95
CA GLU A 107 -12.70 12.27 8.11
C GLU A 107 -11.77 11.17 7.59
N TYR A 108 -10.60 11.53 7.06
CA TYR A 108 -9.58 10.58 6.62
C TYR A 108 -9.17 9.64 7.75
N ASN A 109 -8.87 10.18 8.95
CA ASN A 109 -8.46 9.36 10.09
C ASN A 109 -9.56 8.38 10.52
N ARG A 110 -10.83 8.81 10.48
CA ARG A 110 -11.97 7.94 10.77
C ARG A 110 -12.08 6.82 9.72
N SER A 111 -12.11 7.17 8.43
CA SER A 111 -12.20 6.19 7.34
C SER A 111 -11.03 5.21 7.34
N TYR A 112 -9.82 5.68 7.65
CA TYR A 112 -8.64 4.84 7.75
C TYR A 112 -8.69 3.87 8.94
N ALA A 113 -9.24 4.31 10.08
CA ALA A 113 -9.47 3.43 11.22
C ALA A 113 -10.52 2.35 10.89
N GLU A 114 -11.63 2.73 10.25
CA GLU A 114 -12.67 1.81 9.78
C GLU A 114 -12.10 0.79 8.79
N TYR A 115 -11.29 1.23 7.83
CA TYR A 115 -10.59 0.37 6.88
C TYR A 115 -9.67 -0.64 7.60
N LYS A 116 -8.89 -0.19 8.59
CA LYS A 116 -8.01 -1.08 9.37
C LYS A 116 -8.76 -2.16 10.14
N GLU A 117 -9.91 -1.83 10.72
CA GLU A 117 -10.73 -2.84 11.40
C GLU A 117 -11.34 -3.81 10.40
N MET A 118 -11.83 -3.32 9.26
CA MET A 118 -12.33 -4.16 8.18
C MET A 118 -11.28 -5.17 7.71
N LEU A 119 -10.01 -4.77 7.56
CA LEU A 119 -8.95 -5.69 7.11
C LEU A 119 -8.73 -6.90 8.04
N LYS A 120 -9.10 -6.79 9.32
CA LYS A 120 -8.98 -7.89 10.29
C LYS A 120 -10.11 -8.91 10.18
N GLU A 121 -11.19 -8.56 9.50
CA GLU A 121 -12.33 -9.45 9.32
C GLU A 121 -11.97 -10.66 8.44
N ASP A 122 -12.57 -11.80 8.74
CA ASP A 122 -12.51 -12.96 7.88
C ASP A 122 -13.22 -12.70 6.53
N LEU A 123 -12.80 -13.43 5.50
CA LEU A 123 -13.51 -13.43 4.23
C LEU A 123 -14.91 -14.05 4.40
N GLU A 124 -15.89 -13.47 3.71
CA GLU A 124 -17.27 -13.96 3.73
C GLU A 124 -17.39 -15.38 3.19
N ALA A 125 -16.53 -15.74 2.24
CA ALA A 125 -16.45 -17.07 1.65
C ALA A 125 -15.00 -17.59 1.65
N PRO A 126 -14.80 -18.89 1.95
CA PRO A 126 -13.48 -19.49 1.88
C PRO A 126 -12.97 -19.54 0.42
N LEU A 127 -11.75 -19.05 0.20
CA LEU A 127 -11.08 -19.13 -1.08
C LEU A 127 -10.44 -20.51 -1.27
N LYS A 128 -10.73 -21.14 -2.40
CA LYS A 128 -10.03 -22.37 -2.81
C LYS A 128 -8.90 -22.01 -3.77
N LEU A 129 -7.71 -21.82 -3.21
CA LEU A 129 -6.52 -21.45 -3.96
C LEU A 129 -5.93 -22.64 -4.73
N TYR A 130 -5.27 -22.34 -5.85
CA TYR A 130 -4.48 -23.26 -6.64
C TYR A 130 -3.14 -23.51 -5.96
N GLU A 131 -2.86 -24.79 -5.76
CA GLU A 131 -1.65 -25.25 -5.10
C GLU A 131 -0.53 -25.52 -6.11
N VAL A 132 0.70 -25.37 -5.64
CA VAL A 132 1.92 -25.71 -6.36
C VAL A 132 2.86 -26.44 -5.40
N LYS A 133 3.54 -27.47 -5.88
CA LYS A 133 4.54 -28.15 -5.08
C LYS A 133 5.80 -27.31 -5.00
N ILE A 134 6.49 -27.36 -3.85
CA ILE A 134 7.74 -26.64 -3.61
C ILE A 134 8.81 -26.88 -4.69
N GLU A 135 8.87 -28.10 -5.24
CA GLU A 135 9.79 -28.49 -6.34
C GLU A 135 9.58 -27.70 -7.65
N ASN A 136 8.41 -27.06 -7.83
CA ASN A 136 8.11 -26.26 -9.02
C ASN A 136 8.32 -24.75 -8.78
N CYS A 137 8.67 -24.35 -7.55
CA CYS A 137 8.95 -22.97 -7.18
C CYS A 137 10.34 -22.52 -7.65
N PRO A 138 10.53 -21.24 -7.96
CA PRO A 138 11.87 -20.68 -8.21
C PRO A 138 12.76 -20.73 -6.95
N GLU A 139 14.07 -20.84 -7.16
CA GLU A 139 15.07 -20.78 -6.06
C GLU A 139 15.24 -19.35 -5.50
N ASP A 140 14.96 -18.32 -6.31
CA ASP A 140 15.11 -16.90 -5.97
C ASP A 140 13.81 -16.25 -5.45
N LEU A 141 12.95 -17.06 -4.84
CA LEU A 141 11.70 -16.60 -4.23
C LEU A 141 12.01 -15.76 -2.97
N GLY A 142 11.40 -14.58 -2.86
CA GLY A 142 11.56 -13.74 -1.67
C GLY A 142 11.02 -14.43 -0.41
N THR A 143 11.71 -14.26 0.72
CA THR A 143 11.33 -14.91 2.00
C THR A 143 9.92 -14.54 2.42
N GLU A 144 9.56 -13.26 2.36
CA GLU A 144 8.20 -12.79 2.70
C GLU A 144 7.12 -13.38 1.76
N SER A 145 7.41 -13.48 0.46
CA SER A 145 6.52 -14.11 -0.51
C SER A 145 6.33 -15.61 -0.21
N LEU A 146 7.42 -16.31 0.11
CA LEU A 146 7.39 -17.73 0.47
C LEU A 146 6.53 -17.98 1.71
N GLU A 147 6.76 -17.22 2.79
CA GLU A 147 5.98 -17.32 4.03
C GLU A 147 4.49 -17.07 3.76
N THR A 148 4.19 -16.06 2.95
CA THR A 148 2.81 -15.74 2.55
C THR A 148 2.17 -16.90 1.79
N PHE A 149 2.86 -17.47 0.79
CA PHE A 149 2.34 -18.59 0.00
C PHE A 149 2.16 -19.88 0.82
N MET A 150 3.06 -20.15 1.77
CA MET A 150 2.92 -21.30 2.69
C MET A 150 1.76 -21.10 3.66
N LYS A 151 1.63 -19.90 4.26
CA LYS A 151 0.50 -19.55 5.15
C LYS A 151 -0.84 -19.69 4.43
N CYS A 152 -0.90 -19.32 3.15
CA CYS A 152 -2.09 -19.43 2.32
C CYS A 152 -2.28 -20.81 1.67
N GLU A 153 -1.46 -21.80 2.04
CA GLU A 153 -1.49 -23.17 1.51
C GLU A 153 -1.33 -23.29 -0.02
N ILE A 154 -0.74 -22.28 -0.66
CA ILE A 154 -0.43 -22.31 -2.10
C ILE A 154 0.80 -23.19 -2.35
N ILE A 155 1.83 -23.11 -1.51
CA ILE A 155 3.02 -23.94 -1.62
C ILE A 155 2.94 -25.08 -0.60
N LYS A 156 3.12 -26.31 -1.08
CA LYS A 156 3.19 -27.54 -0.28
C LYS A 156 4.43 -28.37 -0.59
#